data_AF-A0A497E4B0-F1
#
_entry.id   AF-A0A497E4B0-F1
#
_cell.length_a   1.000
_cell.length_b   1.000
_cell.length_c   1.000
_cell.angle_alpha   90.00
_cell.angle_beta   90.00
_cell.angle_gamma   90.00
#
_symmetry.space_group_name_H-M   'P 1'
#
loop_
_entity.id
_entity.type
_entity.pdbx_description
1 polymer ?
#
loop_
_entity_poly.entity_id
_entity_poly.type
_entity_poly.pdbx_seq_one_letter_code
_entity_poly.pdbx_strand_id
1 'polypeptide(L)'
;MPNNLPGAGELENRLLAVLSTQLFEHVRFGMEATQNYGFHLAEYLPSSDRLSARRPLVYLINAKYIKDFKKAFPERDKTDLIDSQFIAEYLRFGKLPHPFEANNRYLPLQRLVRYRYHLVKNTERETNFFLANLFLKFPGWVQRRPIYGCSK
;
A
#
# COMPACT_ATOMS: atom_id res chain seq x y z
N MET A 1 -16.24 -1.06 -6.65
CA MET A 1 -16.47 0.11 -5.79
C MET A 1 -15.32 1.09 -6.01
N PRO A 2 -15.57 2.41 -5.99
CA PRO A 2 -14.50 3.41 -6.10
C PRO A 2 -13.58 3.36 -4.87
N ASN A 3 -12.28 3.61 -5.06
CA ASN A 3 -11.30 3.69 -3.96
C ASN A 3 -11.29 5.11 -3.35
N ASN A 4 -12.36 5.45 -2.65
CA ASN A 4 -12.54 6.74 -1.99
C ASN A 4 -13.40 6.56 -0.71
N LEU A 5 -13.55 7.63 0.06
CA LEU A 5 -14.33 7.60 1.31
C LEU A 5 -15.79 7.14 1.10
N PRO A 6 -16.55 7.64 0.09
CA PRO A 6 -17.88 7.12 -0.21
C PRO A 6 -17.91 5.62 -0.51
N GLY A 7 -16.94 5.11 -1.27
CA GLY A 7 -16.82 3.69 -1.58
C GLY A 7 -16.50 2.83 -0.35
N ALA A 8 -15.68 3.35 0.58
CA ALA A 8 -15.44 2.69 1.87
C ALA A 8 -16.71 2.63 2.72
N GLY A 9 -17.50 3.70 2.74
CA GLY A 9 -18.82 3.71 3.40
C GLY A 9 -19.82 2.75 2.76
N GLU A 10 -19.82 2.62 1.44
CA GLU A 10 -20.65 1.61 0.74
C GLU A 10 -20.24 0.18 1.14
N LEU A 11 -18.94 -0.10 1.20
CA LEU A 11 -18.41 -1.39 1.66
C LEU A 11 -18.82 -1.69 3.11
N GLU A 12 -18.71 -0.71 4.00
CA GLU A 12 -19.14 -0.82 5.38
C GLU A 12 -20.64 -1.11 5.50
N ASN A 13 -21.49 -0.40 4.75
CA ASN A 13 -22.93 -0.63 4.76
C ASN A 13 -23.29 -2.05 4.31
N ARG A 14 -22.64 -2.55 3.24
CA ARG A 14 -22.83 -3.94 2.78
C ARG A 14 -22.37 -4.94 3.82
N LEU A 15 -21.25 -4.67 4.50
CA LEU A 15 -20.75 -5.51 5.58
C LEU A 15 -21.73 -5.54 6.75
N LEU A 16 -22.23 -4.39 7.19
CA LEU A 16 -23.22 -4.29 8.27
C LEU A 16 -24.50 -5.05 7.96
N ALA A 17 -24.96 -5.02 6.70
CA ALA A 17 -26.11 -5.82 6.27
C ALA A 17 -25.84 -7.32 6.47
N VAL A 18 -24.68 -7.83 6.07
CA VAL A 18 -24.30 -9.25 6.29
C VAL A 18 -24.10 -9.56 7.77
N LEU A 19 -23.53 -8.63 8.54
CA LEU A 19 -23.31 -8.81 9.98
C LEU A 19 -24.59 -8.74 10.81
N SER A 20 -25.71 -8.31 10.22
CA SER A 20 -27.02 -8.25 10.86
C SER A 20 -27.82 -9.55 10.71
N THR A 21 -27.51 -10.36 9.68
CA THR A 21 -28.22 -11.62 9.42
C THR A 21 -27.68 -12.78 10.24
N GLN A 22 -26.43 -12.69 10.73
CA GLN A 22 -25.74 -13.75 11.45
C GLN A 22 -24.94 -13.18 12.63
N LEU A 23 -24.85 -13.96 13.71
CA LEU A 23 -24.03 -13.62 14.88
C LEU A 23 -22.57 -13.98 14.61
N PHE A 24 -21.76 -12.96 14.30
CA PHE A 24 -20.31 -13.08 14.17
C PHE A 24 -19.62 -12.45 15.37
N GLU A 25 -18.72 -13.20 16.02
CA GLU A 25 -17.95 -12.73 17.17
C GLU A 25 -16.82 -11.77 16.75
N HIS A 26 -16.19 -12.05 15.62
CA HIS A 26 -15.02 -11.32 15.13
C HIS A 26 -15.08 -11.09 13.63
N VAL A 27 -14.58 -9.92 13.19
CA VAL A 27 -14.40 -9.60 11.78
C VAL A 27 -12.92 -9.44 11.49
N ARG A 28 -12.42 -10.18 10.50
CA ARG A 28 -11.04 -10.08 10.02
C ARG A 28 -11.05 -9.72 8.54
N PHE A 29 -10.33 -8.67 8.18
CA PHE A 29 -10.11 -8.22 6.82
C PHE A 29 -8.73 -8.64 6.35
N GLY A 30 -8.66 -9.23 5.17
CA GLY A 30 -7.40 -9.54 4.51
C GLY A 30 -7.28 -8.65 3.30
N MET A 31 -6.14 -7.98 3.19
CA MET A 31 -5.83 -7.12 2.07
C MET A 31 -4.43 -7.45 1.58
N GLU A 32 -4.23 -7.43 0.28
CA GLU A 32 -2.89 -7.47 -0.27
C GLU A 32 -2.18 -6.14 0.02
N ALA A 33 -0.90 -6.21 0.40
CA ALA A 33 -0.06 -5.06 0.78
C ALA A 33 0.29 -4.18 -0.43
N THR A 34 -0.73 -3.54 -1.00
CA THR A 34 -0.67 -2.64 -2.17
C THR A 34 -0.36 -1.21 -1.74
N GLN A 35 0.82 -1.01 -1.15
CA GLN A 35 1.38 0.28 -0.68
C GLN A 35 0.32 1.36 -0.37
N ASN A 36 0.06 2.28 -1.31
CA ASN A 36 -0.80 3.44 -1.12
C ASN A 36 -2.30 3.18 -1.37
N TYR A 37 -2.66 2.26 -2.25
CA TYR A 37 -4.06 2.07 -2.65
C TYR A 37 -4.90 1.42 -1.56
N GLY A 38 -4.33 0.44 -0.84
CA GLY A 38 -5.00 -0.22 0.28
C GLY A 38 -4.86 0.49 1.61
N PHE A 39 -3.91 1.43 1.74
CA PHE A 39 -3.55 2.04 3.03
C PHE A 39 -4.73 2.76 3.70
N HIS A 40 -5.41 3.64 2.97
CA HIS A 40 -6.51 4.44 3.55
C HIS A 40 -7.70 3.59 3.97
N LEU A 41 -7.99 2.52 3.22
CA LEU A 41 -9.04 1.58 3.59
C LEU A 41 -8.64 0.75 4.83
N ALA A 42 -7.36 0.34 4.93
CA ALA A 42 -6.83 -0.35 6.09
C ALA A 42 -6.83 0.52 7.36
N GLU A 43 -6.73 1.84 7.23
CA GLU A 43 -6.87 2.82 8.32
C GLU A 43 -8.34 3.08 8.68
N TYR A 44 -9.22 3.12 7.69
CA TYR A 44 -10.65 3.37 7.86
C TYR A 44 -11.38 2.24 8.61
N LEU A 45 -11.14 0.98 8.22
CA LEU A 45 -11.92 -0.15 8.75
C LEU A 45 -11.81 -0.33 10.27
N PRO A 46 -10.63 -0.22 10.90
CA PRO A 46 -10.50 -0.31 12.35
C PRO A 46 -11.01 0.93 13.11
N SER A 47 -11.05 2.09 12.45
CA SER A 47 -11.47 3.37 13.06
C SER A 47 -12.98 3.62 12.96
N SER A 48 -13.72 2.80 12.25
CA SER A 48 -15.18 2.92 12.15
C SER A 48 -15.87 2.55 13.47
N ASP A 49 -16.59 3.53 14.04
CA ASP A 49 -17.43 3.33 15.23
C ASP A 49 -18.49 2.25 15.02
N ARG A 50 -19.01 2.11 13.80
CA ARG A 50 -20.04 1.14 13.46
C ARG A 50 -19.51 -0.30 13.46
N LEU A 51 -18.23 -0.48 13.17
CA LEU A 51 -17.57 -1.78 13.17
C LEU A 51 -16.92 -2.09 14.53
N SER A 52 -16.67 -1.08 15.37
CA SER A 52 -15.97 -1.18 16.66
C SER A 52 -16.48 -2.32 17.56
N ALA A 53 -17.79 -2.54 17.60
CA ALA A 53 -18.44 -3.60 18.39
C ALA A 53 -17.90 -5.01 18.10
N ARG A 54 -17.38 -5.25 16.88
CA ARG A 54 -16.86 -6.54 16.41
C ARG A 54 -15.33 -6.61 16.37
N ARG A 55 -14.65 -5.60 16.92
CA ARG A 55 -13.19 -5.48 17.01
C ARG A 55 -12.48 -5.85 15.69
N PRO A 56 -12.75 -5.10 14.61
CA PRO A 56 -12.26 -5.41 13.28
C PRO A 56 -10.72 -5.45 13.26
N LEU A 57 -10.16 -6.54 12.77
CA LEU A 57 -8.72 -6.68 12.55
C LEU A 57 -8.42 -6.66 11.06
N VAL A 58 -7.49 -5.83 10.63
CA VAL A 58 -7.04 -5.75 9.24
C VAL A 58 -5.66 -6.38 9.13
N TYR A 59 -5.45 -7.24 8.14
CA TYR A 59 -4.17 -7.87 7.87
C TYR A 59 -3.69 -7.47 6.47
N LEU A 60 -2.56 -6.78 6.42
CA LEU A 60 -1.85 -6.49 5.17
C LEU A 60 -0.90 -7.64 4.86
N ILE A 61 -1.21 -8.41 3.82
CA ILE A 61 -0.48 -9.62 3.47
C ILE A 61 0.37 -9.33 2.23
N ASN A 62 1.65 -9.71 2.27
CA ASN A 62 2.52 -9.57 1.10
C ASN A 62 1.99 -10.45 -0.06
N ALA A 63 1.86 -9.85 -1.25
CA ALA A 63 1.51 -10.49 -2.50
C ALA A 63 2.23 -11.83 -2.73
N LYS A 64 3.52 -11.89 -2.35
CA LYS A 64 4.34 -13.09 -2.46
C LYS A 64 3.74 -14.26 -1.68
N TYR A 65 3.30 -14.05 -0.44
CA TYR A 65 2.75 -15.12 0.39
C TYR A 65 1.42 -15.64 -0.16
N ILE A 66 0.55 -14.75 -0.65
CA ILE A 66 -0.69 -15.16 -1.32
C ILE A 66 -0.38 -15.94 -2.60
N LYS A 67 0.58 -15.48 -3.41
CA LYS A 67 1.02 -16.17 -4.61
C LYS A 67 1.59 -17.57 -4.31
N ASP A 68 2.41 -17.69 -3.27
CA ASP A 68 2.98 -18.98 -2.87
C ASP A 68 1.91 -19.90 -2.27
N PHE A 69 0.94 -19.35 -1.52
CA PHE A 69 -0.20 -20.11 -1.01
C PHE A 69 -1.07 -20.67 -2.15
N LYS A 70 -1.33 -19.87 -3.20
CA LYS A 70 -2.08 -20.30 -4.39
C LYS A 70 -1.45 -21.50 -5.11
N LYS A 71 -0.13 -21.65 -5.09
CA LYS A 71 0.57 -22.79 -5.74
C LYS A 71 0.22 -24.14 -5.12
N ALA A 72 -0.29 -24.18 -3.89
CA ALA A 72 -0.72 -25.41 -3.26
C ALA A 72 -2.06 -25.95 -3.82
N PHE A 73 -2.75 -25.16 -4.65
CA PHE A 73 -4.05 -25.49 -5.24
C PHE A 73 -3.93 -25.70 -6.75
N PRO A 74 -4.87 -26.42 -7.39
CA PRO A 74 -4.90 -26.58 -8.84
C PRO A 74 -4.93 -25.22 -9.56
N GLU A 75 -4.38 -25.17 -10.77
CA GLU A 75 -4.44 -23.96 -11.60
C GLU A 75 -5.89 -23.50 -11.77
N ARG A 76 -6.12 -22.23 -11.45
CA ARG A 76 -7.40 -21.54 -11.61
C ARG A 76 -7.17 -20.26 -12.37
N ASP A 77 -8.19 -19.82 -13.09
CA ASP A 77 -8.17 -18.52 -13.76
C ASP A 77 -7.95 -17.39 -12.75
N LYS A 78 -7.13 -16.41 -13.15
CA LYS A 78 -6.91 -15.21 -12.35
C LYS A 78 -8.12 -14.29 -12.48
N THR A 79 -8.97 -14.30 -11.46
CA THR A 79 -10.07 -13.33 -11.32
C THR A 79 -10.00 -12.70 -9.93
N ASP A 80 -10.41 -11.43 -9.82
CA ASP A 80 -10.38 -10.68 -8.55
C ASP A 80 -11.18 -11.38 -7.44
N LEU A 81 -12.25 -12.10 -7.82
CA LEU A 81 -13.05 -12.90 -6.90
C LEU A 81 -12.26 -14.08 -6.33
N ILE A 82 -11.59 -14.84 -7.20
CA ILE A 82 -10.76 -15.99 -6.79
C ILE A 82 -9.60 -15.51 -5.91
N ASP A 83 -8.98 -14.38 -6.27
CA ASP A 83 -7.91 -13.78 -5.49
C ASP A 83 -8.36 -13.38 -4.08
N SER A 84 -9.56 -12.80 -3.96
CA SER A 84 -10.17 -12.46 -2.68
C SER A 84 -10.52 -13.69 -1.84
N GLN A 85 -10.96 -14.78 -2.47
CA GLN A 85 -11.21 -16.06 -1.79
C GLN A 85 -9.93 -16.65 -1.22
N PHE A 86 -8.82 -16.64 -1.97
CA PHE A 86 -7.53 -17.12 -1.46
C PHE A 86 -7.00 -16.28 -0.30
N ILE A 87 -7.23 -14.96 -0.32
CA ILE A 87 -6.90 -14.10 0.82
C ILE A 87 -7.74 -14.52 2.05
N ALA A 88 -9.04 -14.76 1.88
CA ALA A 88 -9.90 -15.22 2.96
C ALA A 88 -9.50 -16.62 3.49
N GLU A 89 -9.07 -17.54 2.62
CA GLU A 89 -8.52 -18.84 3.02
C GLU A 89 -7.21 -18.68 3.80
N TYR A 90 -6.33 -17.79 3.34
CA TYR A 90 -5.09 -17.48 4.06
C TYR A 90 -5.37 -16.91 5.46
N LEU A 91 -6.37 -16.03 5.60
CA LEU A 91 -6.85 -15.55 6.91
C LEU A 91 -7.29 -16.70 7.82
N ARG A 92 -8.02 -17.68 7.26
CA ARG A 92 -8.49 -18.85 8.01
C ARG A 92 -7.36 -19.78 8.42
N PHE A 93 -6.28 -19.86 7.63
CA PHE A 93 -5.11 -20.68 7.93
C PHE A 93 -4.34 -20.21 9.18
N GLY A 94 -4.43 -18.93 9.55
CA GLY A 94 -4.03 -18.44 10.88
C GLY A 94 -2.54 -18.10 11.08
N LYS A 95 -1.63 -18.40 10.14
CA LYS A 95 -0.23 -17.91 10.17
C LYS A 95 -0.14 -16.47 9.66
N LEU A 96 -0.78 -15.57 10.38
CA LEU A 96 -0.96 -14.18 10.00
C LEU A 96 0.16 -13.28 10.55
N PRO A 97 0.53 -12.22 9.80
CA PRO A 97 1.38 -11.17 10.34
C PRO A 97 0.64 -10.42 11.45
N HIS A 98 1.37 -9.53 12.14
CA HIS A 98 0.74 -8.60 13.08
C HIS A 98 -0.36 -7.79 12.38
N PRO A 99 -1.54 -7.59 13.01
CA PRO A 99 -2.59 -6.75 12.46
C PRO A 99 -2.07 -5.35 12.13
N PHE A 100 -2.67 -4.74 11.11
CA PHE A 100 -2.37 -3.38 10.73
C PHE A 100 -2.79 -2.42 11.84
N GLU A 101 -1.87 -1.55 12.24
CA GLU A 101 -2.11 -0.48 13.20
C GLU A 101 -1.89 0.87 12.52
N ALA A 102 -2.96 1.65 12.39
CA ALA A 102 -2.91 2.99 11.80
C ALA A 102 -1.99 3.94 12.59
N ASN A 103 -1.95 3.80 13.92
CA ASN A 103 -1.22 4.69 14.83
C ASN A 103 0.25 4.27 15.04
N ASN A 104 0.91 3.79 13.99
CA ASN A 104 2.32 3.47 14.09
C ASN A 104 3.15 4.76 14.15
N ARG A 105 3.73 5.07 15.33
CA ARG A 105 4.61 6.23 15.58
C ARG A 105 5.70 6.42 14.52
N TYR A 106 6.14 5.34 13.87
CA TYR A 106 7.20 5.35 12.87
C TYR A 106 6.71 5.59 11.43
N LEU A 107 5.40 5.55 11.17
CA LEU A 107 4.86 5.72 9.83
C LEU A 107 5.13 7.12 9.24
N PRO A 108 4.92 8.24 9.97
CA PRO A 108 5.29 9.56 9.48
C PRO A 108 6.80 9.68 9.18
N LEU A 109 7.64 9.08 10.04
CA LEU A 109 9.09 9.07 9.86
C LEU A 109 9.49 8.28 8.61
N GLN A 110 8.92 7.10 8.41
CA GLN A 110 9.15 6.29 7.21
C GLN A 110 8.76 7.05 5.94
N ARG A 111 7.60 7.73 5.95
CA ARG A 111 7.16 8.58 4.84
C ARG A 111 8.17 9.70 4.56
N LEU A 112 8.60 10.42 5.59
CA LEU A 112 9.57 11.51 5.46
C LEU A 112 10.91 11.03 4.87
N VAL A 113 11.42 9.89 5.33
CA VAL A 113 12.66 9.29 4.81
C VAL A 113 12.50 8.92 3.33
N ARG A 114 11.38 8.29 2.94
CA ARG A 114 11.10 8.00 1.52
C ARG A 114 10.98 9.26 0.68
N TYR A 115 10.27 10.28 1.17
CA TYR A 115 10.16 11.56 0.48
C TYR A 115 11.52 12.21 0.26
N ARG A 116 12.36 12.28 1.30
CA ARG A 116 13.73 12.80 1.17
C ARG A 116 14.52 12.03 0.11
N TYR A 117 14.48 10.69 0.15
CA TYR A 117 15.16 9.86 -0.85
C TYR A 117 14.71 10.19 -2.28
N HIS A 118 13.40 10.26 -2.51
CA HIS A 118 12.85 10.59 -3.83
C HIS A 118 13.18 12.01 -4.28
N LEU A 119 13.14 12.99 -3.37
CA LEU A 119 13.52 14.37 -3.68
C LEU A 119 14.98 14.45 -4.13
N VAL A 120 15.90 13.83 -3.38
CA VAL A 120 17.32 13.80 -3.76
C VAL A 120 17.51 13.13 -5.12
N LYS A 121 16.84 11.99 -5.37
CA LYS A 121 16.91 11.30 -6.68
C LYS A 121 16.33 12.11 -7.83
N ASN A 122 15.26 12.86 -7.59
CA ASN A 122 14.70 13.76 -8.59
C ASN A 122 15.66 14.90 -8.88
N THR A 123 16.25 15.53 -7.86
CA THR A 123 17.26 16.57 -8.04
C THR A 123 18.46 16.05 -8.84
N GLU A 124 19.02 14.88 -8.49
CA GLU A 124 20.10 14.25 -9.25
C GLU A 124 19.71 14.06 -10.72
N ARG A 125 18.52 13.51 -10.98
CA ARG A 125 18.01 13.28 -12.33
C ARG A 125 17.85 14.59 -13.13
N GLU A 126 17.27 15.62 -12.51
CA GLU A 126 17.06 16.93 -13.13
C GLU A 126 18.38 17.63 -13.44
N THR A 127 19.36 17.57 -12.52
CA THR A 127 20.70 18.12 -12.76
C THR A 127 21.39 17.42 -13.93
N ASN A 128 21.32 16.08 -14.00
CA ASN A 128 21.90 15.33 -15.12
C ASN A 128 21.21 15.66 -16.45
N PHE A 129 19.87 15.77 -16.44
CA PHE A 129 19.11 16.16 -17.63
C PHE A 129 19.47 17.58 -18.10
N PHE A 130 19.61 18.53 -17.17
CA PHE A 130 20.06 19.88 -17.46
C PHE A 130 21.47 19.89 -18.05
N LEU A 131 22.42 19.19 -17.44
CA LEU A 131 23.80 19.12 -17.94
C LEU A 131 23.90 18.48 -19.32
N ALA A 132 23.12 17.44 -19.59
CA ALA A 132 23.04 16.83 -20.92
C ALA A 132 22.54 17.83 -21.97
N ASN A 133 21.47 18.57 -21.65
CA ASN A 133 20.95 19.62 -22.54
C ASN A 133 21.93 20.78 -22.72
N LEU A 134 22.65 21.17 -21.66
CA LEU A 134 23.67 22.20 -21.71
C LEU A 134 24.84 21.77 -22.62
N PHE A 135 25.29 20.53 -22.50
CA PHE A 135 26.35 19.97 -23.35
C PHE A 135 25.99 20.00 -24.83
N LEU A 136 24.75 19.62 -25.18
CA LEU A 136 24.29 19.65 -26.58
C LEU A 136 24.33 21.05 -27.19
N LYS A 137 24.09 22.09 -26.39
CA LYS A 137 24.09 23.48 -26.87
C LYS A 137 25.47 24.15 -26.78
N PHE A 138 26.24 23.85 -25.73
CA PHE A 138 27.50 24.54 -25.39
C PHE A 138 28.57 23.53 -24.91
N PRO A 139 29.11 22.69 -25.80
CA PRO A 139 30.04 21.63 -25.41
C PRO A 139 31.36 22.16 -24.80
N GLY A 140 31.86 23.29 -25.31
CA GLY A 140 33.08 23.94 -24.80
C GLY A 140 32.95 24.50 -23.38
N TRP A 141 31.73 24.84 -22.94
CA TRP A 141 31.47 25.28 -21.57
C TRP A 141 31.52 24.11 -20.58
N VAL A 142 30.98 22.95 -20.95
CA VAL A 142 30.98 21.76 -20.09
C VAL A 142 32.39 21.18 -19.93
N GLN A 143 33.20 21.18 -20.99
CA GLN A 143 34.58 20.68 -20.95
C GLN A 143 35.51 21.53 -20.07
N ARG A 144 35.30 22.85 -20.01
CA ARG A 144 36.11 23.76 -19.17
C ARG A 144 35.69 23.80 -17.70
N ARG A 145 34.60 23.10 -17.31
CA ARG A 145 34.04 23.05 -15.94
C ARG A 145 34.08 24.40 -15.18
N PRO A 146 33.42 25.46 -15.68
CA PRO A 146 33.47 26.77 -15.01
C PRO A 146 32.71 26.83 -13.67
N ILE A 147 31.83 25.86 -13.40
CA ILE A 147 31.07 25.77 -12.15
C ILE A 147 31.81 24.83 -11.19
N TYR A 148 32.78 25.36 -10.46
CA TYR A 148 33.28 24.75 -9.24
C TYR A 148 32.47 25.30 -8.06
N GLY A 149 31.73 24.45 -7.37
CA GLY A 149 31.07 24.83 -6.12
C GLY A 149 29.77 24.10 -5.86
N CYS A 150 29.86 22.93 -5.23
CA CYS A 150 29.23 22.58 -3.95
C CYS A 150 29.17 21.05 -3.82
N SER A 151 30.31 20.43 -3.51
CA SER A 151 30.32 19.11 -2.86
C SER A 151 31.41 19.11 -1.79
N LYS A 152 30.99 19.33 -0.56
CA LYS A 152 31.58 18.67 0.61
C LYS A 152 30.43 17.99 1.34
#